data_AF-A0A0T9ESQ1-F1
#
_entry.id   AF-A0A0T9ESQ1-F1
#
_cell.length_a   1.000
_cell.length_b   1.000
_cell.length_c   1.000
_cell.angle_alpha   90.00
_cell.angle_beta   90.00
_cell.angle_gamma   90.00
#
_symmetry.space_group_name_H-M   'P 1'
#
loop_
_entity.id
_entity.type
_entity.pdbx_description
1 polymer ?
#
loop_
_entity_poly.entity_id
_entity_poly.type
_entity_poly.pdbx_seq_one_letter_code
_entity_poly.pdbx_strand_id
1 'polypeptide(L)' 'MDIAARMTTAVDKARVRGAGHEVVCVSHQLPVWTLRLYLTGKRLWHDPRRRDCALASVTSLIYDGDRLVDVVYSQPAAL' A
#
# COMPACT_ATOMS: atom_id res chain seq x y z
N MET A 1 14.04 -11.13 -6.79
CA MET A 1 13.91 -10.02 -5.81
C MET A 1 12.45 -9.92 -5.40
N ASP A 2 12.16 -9.86 -4.10
CA ASP A 2 10.79 -9.88 -3.56
C ASP A 2 10.00 -8.60 -3.91
N ILE A 3 8.74 -8.74 -4.32
CA ILE A 3 7.83 -7.62 -4.64
C ILE A 3 7.61 -6.74 -3.41
N ALA A 4 7.47 -7.33 -2.22
CA ALA A 4 7.23 -6.58 -0.99
C ALA A 4 8.38 -5.60 -0.71
N ALA A 5 9.62 -6.10 -0.73
CA ALA A 5 10.82 -5.28 -0.48
C ALA A 5 10.95 -4.11 -1.47
N ARG A 6 10.67 -4.37 -2.77
CA ARG A 6 10.70 -3.32 -3.80
C ARG A 6 9.63 -2.26 -3.57
N MET A 7 8.42 -2.67 -3.21
CA MET A 7 7.31 -1.74 -2.95
C MET A 7 7.51 -0.94 -1.67
N THR A 8 8.04 -1.55 -0.60
CA THR A 8 8.42 -0.83 0.62
C THR A 8 9.45 0.25 0.31
N THR A 9 10.49 -0.09 -0.45
CA THR A 9 11.51 0.89 -0.87
C THR A 9 10.91 2.04 -1.70
N ALA A 10 9.94 1.75 -2.55
CA ALA A 10 9.26 2.77 -3.36
C ALA A 10 8.41 3.72 -2.50
N VAL A 11 7.64 3.18 -1.54
CA VAL A 11 6.85 3.98 -0.60
C VAL A 11 7.73 4.81 0.31
N ASP A 12 8.83 4.26 0.84
CA ASP A 12 9.75 5.01 1.69
C ASP A 12 10.36 6.21 0.94
N LYS A 13 10.78 6.01 -0.31
CA LYS A 13 11.27 7.09 -1.17
C LYS A 13 10.20 8.15 -1.43
N ALA A 14 8.95 7.74 -1.66
CA ALA A 14 7.84 8.65 -1.86
C ALA A 14 7.57 9.48 -0.60
N ARG A 15 7.54 8.83 0.58
CA ARG A 15 7.35 9.48 1.89
C ARG A 15 8.43 10.50 2.18
N VAL A 16 9.71 10.16 1.95
CA VAL A 16 10.83 11.09 2.13
C VAL A 16 10.73 12.29 1.18
N ARG A 17 10.38 12.06 -0.09
CA ARG A 17 10.25 13.14 -1.08
C ARG A 17 9.08 14.07 -0.78
N GLY A 18 7.98 13.56 -0.23
CA GLY A 18 6.79 14.33 0.13
C GLY A 18 6.68 14.65 1.61
N ALA A 19 7.80 14.78 2.34
CA ALA A 19 7.76 15.08 3.77
C ALA A 19 6.85 16.30 4.06
N GLY A 20 5.97 16.16 5.06
CA GLY A 20 4.98 17.17 5.42
C GLY A 20 3.75 17.27 4.51
N HIS A 21 3.61 16.38 3.51
CA HIS A 21 2.52 16.37 2.55
C HIS A 21 1.96 14.95 2.35
N GLU A 22 0.80 14.85 1.71
CA GLU A 22 0.28 13.58 1.21
C GLU A 22 0.89 13.26 -0.17
N VAL A 23 1.17 11.98 -0.41
CA VAL A 23 1.73 11.50 -1.68
C VAL A 23 0.91 10.35 -2.21
N VAL A 24 0.64 10.37 -3.51
CA VAL A 24 -0.06 9.28 -4.20
C VAL A 24 0.93 8.49 -5.04
N CYS A 25 0.97 7.18 -4.82
CA CYS A 25 1.67 6.22 -5.68
C CYS A 25 0.66 5.40 -6.46
N VAL A 26 0.74 5.42 -7.79
CA VAL A 26 -0.09 4.59 -8.67
C VAL A 26 0.68 3.35 -9.05
N SER A 27 0.07 2.18 -8.88
CA SER A 27 0.68 0.89 -9.19
C SER A 27 -0.37 -0.13 -9.64
N HIS A 28 0.05 -1.37 -9.84
CA HIS A 28 -0.81 -2.47 -10.26
C HIS A 28 -1.27 -3.31 -9.07
N GLN A 29 -2.23 -4.20 -9.37
CA GLN A 29 -2.97 -4.94 -8.38
C GLN A 29 -2.09 -5.79 -7.44
N LEU A 30 -1.23 -6.64 -8.00
CA LEU A 30 -0.35 -7.52 -7.22
C LEU A 30 0.65 -6.73 -6.34
N PRO A 31 1.37 -5.71 -6.86
CA PRO A 31 2.24 -4.90 -6.03
C PRO A 31 1.54 -4.20 -4.86
N VAL A 32 0.38 -3.57 -5.08
CA VAL A 32 -0.38 -2.89 -4.02
C VAL A 32 -0.82 -3.88 -2.95
N TRP A 33 -1.38 -5.02 -3.37
CA TRP A 33 -1.88 -6.03 -2.44
C TRP A 33 -0.76 -6.71 -1.64
N THR A 34 0.35 -7.07 -2.30
CA THR A 34 1.52 -7.66 -1.64
C THR A 34 2.13 -6.70 -0.61
N LEU A 35 2.23 -5.41 -0.94
CA LEU A 35 2.71 -4.39 0.01
C LEU A 35 1.79 -4.31 1.24
N ARG A 36 0.47 -4.25 1.02
CA ARG A 36 -0.50 -4.20 2.13
C ARG A 36 -0.39 -5.43 3.03
N LEU A 37 -0.30 -6.64 2.45
CA LEU A 37 -0.12 -7.87 3.24
C LEU A 37 1.15 -7.82 4.06
N TYR A 38 2.26 -7.40 3.45
CA TYR A 38 3.56 -7.27 4.12
C TYR A 38 3.51 -6.29 5.30
N LEU A 39 3.02 -5.07 5.07
CA LEU A 39 2.94 -4.02 6.10
C LEU A 39 1.96 -4.35 7.24
N THR A 40 0.96 -5.19 6.97
CA THR A 40 -0.02 -5.63 7.98
C THR A 40 0.31 -6.99 8.60
N GLY A 41 1.52 -7.52 8.37
CA GLY A 41 1.99 -8.77 8.96
C GLY A 41 1.23 -10.03 8.49
N LYS A 42 0.53 -9.96 7.36
CA LYS A 42 -0.22 -11.09 6.79
C LYS A 42 0.69 -11.95 5.91
N ARG A 43 0.31 -13.23 5.74
CA ARG A 43 1.04 -14.17 4.87
C ARG A 43 1.01 -13.68 3.42
N LEU A 44 2.18 -13.72 2.75
CA LEU A 44 2.31 -13.35 1.34
C LEU A 44 1.77 -14.42 0.39
N TRP A 45 1.67 -15.68 0.83
CA TRP A 45 0.88 -16.69 0.14
C TRP A 45 -0.60 -16.41 0.39
N HIS A 46 -1.34 -16.09 -0.68
CA HIS A 46 -2.72 -15.62 -0.61
C HIS A 46 -3.55 -16.14 -1.80
N ASP A 47 -4.86 -16.17 -1.63
CA ASP A 47 -5.79 -16.34 -2.75
C ASP A 47 -5.96 -14.98 -3.46
N PRO A 48 -5.57 -14.83 -4.74
CA PRO A 48 -5.70 -13.57 -5.44
C PRO A 48 -7.15 -13.09 -5.53
N ARG A 49 -8.15 -13.97 -5.46
CA ARG A 49 -9.58 -13.59 -5.56
C ARG A 49 -10.09 -12.82 -4.34
N ARG A 50 -9.37 -12.86 -3.22
CA ARG A 50 -9.75 -12.22 -1.94
C ARG A 50 -9.02 -10.90 -1.69
N ARG A 51 -8.52 -10.26 -2.75
CA ARG A 51 -7.74 -9.02 -2.67
C ARG A 51 -8.66 -7.79 -2.59
N ASP A 52 -8.31 -6.89 -1.71
CA ASP A 52 -8.88 -5.54 -1.65
C ASP A 52 -8.03 -4.63 -2.55
N CYS A 53 -8.34 -4.63 -3.85
CA CYS A 53 -7.65 -3.79 -4.83
C CYS A 53 -8.50 -3.62 -6.10
N ALA A 54 -9.75 -3.19 -5.93
CA ALA A 54 -10.61 -2.82 -7.05
C ALA A 54 -10.04 -1.63 -7.84
N LEU A 55 -10.54 -1.44 -9.07
CA LEU A 55 -10.18 -0.27 -9.87
C LEU A 55 -10.53 1.02 -9.12
N ALA A 56 -9.65 2.02 -9.16
CA ALA A 56 -9.80 3.30 -8.46
C ALA A 56 -10.04 3.19 -6.93
N SER A 57 -9.65 2.07 -6.32
CA SER A 57 -9.57 1.97 -4.86
C SER A 57 -8.29 2.59 -4.31
N VAL A 58 -8.32 2.98 -3.04
CA VAL A 58 -7.19 3.61 -2.34
C VAL A 58 -6.81 2.75 -1.14
N THR A 59 -5.52 2.42 -1.04
CA THR A 59 -4.93 1.89 0.19
C THR A 59 -4.06 2.98 0.80
N SER A 60 -4.53 3.59 1.88
CA SER A 60 -3.82 4.66 2.59
C SER A 60 -2.89 4.04 3.63
N LEU A 61 -1.62 4.46 3.61
CA LEU A 61 -0.62 4.14 4.63
C LEU A 61 -0.45 5.38 5.51
N ILE A 62 -0.87 5.32 6.76
CA ILE A 62 -0.91 6.47 7.66
C ILE A 62 0.31 6.42 8.57
N TYR A 63 1.11 7.49 8.56
CA TYR A 63 2.35 7.59 9.35
C TYR A 63 2.24 8.68 10.42
N ASP A 64 2.77 8.37 11.60
CA ASP A 64 3.11 9.33 12.66
C ASP A 64 4.64 9.39 12.76
N GLY A 65 5.21 10.47 12.23
CA GLY A 65 6.65 10.54 11.93
C GLY A 65 7.09 9.43 10.98
N ASP A 66 7.98 8.55 11.46
CA ASP A 66 8.48 7.39 10.71
C ASP A 66 7.70 6.10 11.01
N ARG A 67 6.74 6.13 11.94
CA ARG A 67 5.98 4.95 12.33
C ARG A 67 4.72 4.83 11.49
N LEU A 68 4.55 3.71 10.79
CA LEU A 68 3.27 3.34 10.19
C LEU A 68 2.28 3.02 11.32
N VAL A 69 1.23 3.82 11.47
CA VAL A 69 0.23 3.67 12.54
C VAL A 69 -1.06 3.04 12.05
N ASP A 70 -1.38 3.11 10.76
CA ASP A 70 -2.58 2.48 10.22
C ASP A 70 -2.47 2.20 8.70
N VAL A 71 -3.30 1.27 8.22
CA VAL A 71 -3.48 0.92 6.80
C VAL A 71 -4.96 0.81 6.48
N VAL A 72 -5.49 1.80 5.76
CA VAL A 72 -6.93 1.92 5.47
C VAL A 72 -7.20 1.60 4.00
N TYR A 73 -8.25 0.81 3.74
CA TYR A 73 -8.73 0.54 2.39
C TYR A 73 -10.06 1.27 2.15
N SER A 74 -10.20 1.94 1.02
CA SER A 74 -11.44 2.57 0.59
C SER A 74 -11.67 2.40 -0.91
N GLN A 75 -12.93 2.50 -1.32
CA GLN A 75 -13.34 2.46 -2.73
C GLN A 75 -14.16 3.72 -3.07
N PRO A 76 -13.53 4.90 -3.21
CA PRO A 76 -14.26 6.15 -3.37
C PRO A 76 -15.10 6.21 -4.66
N ALA A 77 -14.70 5.45 -5.67
CA ALA A 77 -15.37 5.36 -6.97
C ALA A 77 -16.28 4.13 -7.10
N ALA A 78 -16.58 3.43 -6.01
CA ALA A 78 -17.59 2.38 -6.03
C ALA A 78 -18.97 3.03 -6.16
N LEU A 79 -19.60 2.85 -7.33
CA LEU A 79 -21.01 3.16 -7.60
C LEU A 79 -21.81 1.85 -7.57
#